data_AF-S7SR02-F1
#
_entry.id   AF-S7SR02-F1
#
_cell.length_a   1.000
_cell.length_b   1.000
_cell.length_c   1.000
_cell.angle_alpha   90.00
_cell.angle_beta   90.00
_cell.angle_gamma   90.00
#
_symmetry.space_group_name_H-M   'P 1'
#
loop_
_entity.id
_entity.type
_entity.pdbx_description
1 polymer ?
#
loop_
_entity_poly.entity_id
_entity_poly.type
_entity_poly.pdbx_seq_one_letter_code
_entity_poly.pdbx_strand_id
1 'polypeptide(L)'
;MRDAQVLTVWEGTANILALEVLRLMRKYRIHERFAAEMQERLERLTAEVKPLARPVEEGLKELVAALARLGGQADEVQTFHAKAIANRMCDLYLSIIALERGQENDRNQRIAELFVRHVWERGLVDERMTSVREFDLIVRCKGASAPLAHS
;
A
#
# COMPACT_ATOMS: atom_id res chain seq x y z
N MET A 1 -6.64 8.43 21.29
CA MET A 1 -7.66 7.54 20.69
C MET A 1 -8.95 8.26 20.31
N ARG A 2 -9.45 9.23 21.11
CA ARG A 2 -10.66 10.01 20.78
C ARG A 2 -10.51 10.86 19.50
N ASP A 3 -9.35 11.49 19.33
CA ASP A 3 -9.10 12.38 18.18
C ASP A 3 -9.05 11.62 16.85
N ALA A 4 -8.54 10.37 16.86
CA ALA A 4 -8.49 9.52 15.67
C ALA A 4 -9.87 9.01 15.23
N GLN A 5 -10.83 8.87 16.15
CA GLN A 5 -12.21 8.46 15.81
C GLN A 5 -12.99 9.59 15.14
N VAL A 6 -12.77 10.84 15.57
CA VAL A 6 -13.40 12.03 15.00
C VAL A 6 -13.08 12.18 13.50
N LEU A 7 -11.85 11.85 13.10
CA LEU A 7 -11.39 11.95 11.70
C LEU A 7 -12.16 11.04 10.74
N THR A 8 -12.66 9.89 11.21
CA THR A 8 -13.43 8.96 10.37
C THR A 8 -14.88 9.37 10.14
N VAL A 9 -15.36 10.40 10.84
CA VAL A 9 -16.73 10.89 10.79
C VAL A 9 -16.80 12.27 10.13
N TRP A 10 -15.85 13.16 10.43
CA TRP A 10 -15.91 14.57 10.01
C TRP A 10 -15.56 14.83 8.53
N GLU A 11 -14.72 14.02 7.90
CA GLU A 11 -14.38 14.15 6.46
C GLU A 11 -15.26 13.25 5.57
N GLY A 12 -16.38 12.75 6.13
CA GLY A 12 -17.23 11.73 5.54
C GLY A 12 -16.86 10.34 6.03
N THR A 13 -17.86 9.52 6.34
CA THR A 13 -17.61 8.11 6.67
C THR A 13 -16.87 7.44 5.52
N ALA A 14 -16.03 6.43 5.81
CA ALA A 14 -15.25 5.72 4.79
C ALA A 14 -16.10 5.23 3.59
N ASN A 15 -17.40 4.99 3.80
CA ASN A 15 -18.34 4.63 2.75
C ASN A 15 -18.66 5.82 1.83
N ILE A 16 -18.89 7.02 2.38
CA ILE A 16 -19.15 8.23 1.59
C ILE A 16 -17.93 8.62 0.76
N LEU A 17 -16.73 8.55 1.34
CA LEU A 17 -15.48 8.79 0.59
C LEU A 17 -15.28 7.77 -0.54
N ALA A 18 -15.62 6.49 -0.30
CA ALA A 18 -15.56 5.48 -1.35
C ALA A 18 -16.57 5.75 -2.49
N LEU A 19 -17.77 6.25 -2.17
CA LEU A 19 -18.74 6.65 -3.19
C LEU A 19 -18.25 7.87 -3.99
N GLU A 20 -17.51 8.78 -3.37
CA GLU A 20 -16.89 9.89 -4.07
C GLU A 20 -15.81 9.42 -5.05
N VAL A 21 -14.98 8.45 -4.65
CA VAL A 21 -14.02 7.79 -5.56
C VAL A 21 -14.76 7.18 -6.75
N LEU A 22 -15.86 6.45 -6.51
CA LEU A 22 -16.68 5.87 -7.59
C LEU A 22 -17.27 6.96 -8.51
N ARG A 23 -17.74 8.07 -7.95
CA ARG A 23 -18.25 9.22 -8.71
C ARG A 23 -17.16 9.82 -9.61
N LEU A 24 -15.94 9.99 -9.10
CA LEU A 24 -14.80 10.48 -9.86
C LEU A 24 -14.37 9.51 -10.97
N MET A 25 -14.43 8.20 -10.72
CA MET A 25 -14.16 7.18 -11.73
C MET A 25 -15.13 7.28 -12.90
N ARG A 26 -16.44 7.44 -12.62
CA ARG A 26 -17.47 7.58 -13.65
C ARG A 26 -17.30 8.85 -14.46
N LYS A 27 -17.07 9.97 -13.77
CA LYS A 27 -17.05 11.30 -14.41
C LYS A 27 -15.76 11.59 -15.17
N TYR A 28 -14.62 11.15 -14.62
CA TYR A 28 -13.29 11.56 -15.11
C TYR A 28 -12.37 10.40 -15.46
N ARG A 29 -12.84 9.15 -15.31
CA ARG A 29 -12.03 7.94 -15.57
C ARG A 29 -10.70 7.93 -14.80
N ILE A 30 -10.70 8.47 -13.58
CA ILE A 30 -9.47 8.61 -12.76
C ILE A 30 -8.75 7.28 -12.51
N HIS A 31 -9.48 6.16 -12.55
CA HIS A 31 -8.95 4.83 -12.32
C HIS A 31 -8.00 4.37 -13.43
N GLU A 32 -8.22 4.81 -14.67
CA GLU A 32 -7.34 4.49 -15.79
C GLU A 32 -5.99 5.21 -15.65
N ARG A 33 -6.05 6.51 -15.36
CA ARG A 33 -4.86 7.31 -15.09
C ARG A 33 -4.11 6.82 -13.85
N PHE A 34 -4.83 6.45 -12.79
CA PHE A 34 -4.24 5.87 -11.59
C PHE A 34 -3.52 4.56 -11.92
N ALA A 35 -4.15 3.63 -12.64
CA ALA A 35 -3.53 2.36 -12.99
C ALA A 35 -2.28 2.53 -13.86
N ALA A 36 -2.33 3.45 -14.83
CA ALA A 36 -1.17 3.79 -15.67
C ALA A 36 -0.01 4.37 -14.84
N GLU A 37 -0.29 5.33 -13.96
CA GLU A 37 0.74 5.91 -13.06
C GLU A 37 1.34 4.85 -12.14
N MET A 38 0.53 3.95 -11.58
CA MET A 38 1.04 2.88 -10.70
C MET A 38 1.91 1.90 -11.47
N GLN A 39 1.52 1.54 -12.70
CA GLN A 39 2.32 0.69 -13.58
C GLN A 39 3.67 1.35 -13.90
N GLU A 40 3.67 2.62 -14.28
CA GLU A 40 4.89 3.35 -14.62
C GLU A 40 5.84 3.45 -13.42
N ARG A 41 5.32 3.72 -12.22
CA ARG A 41 6.12 3.77 -11.00
C ARG A 41 6.74 2.42 -10.64
N LEU A 42 6.01 1.31 -10.84
CA LEU A 42 6.54 -0.04 -10.66
C LEU A 42 7.67 -0.36 -11.66
N GLU A 43 7.54 0.11 -12.91
CA GLU A 43 8.57 -0.10 -13.94
C GLU A 43 9.88 0.62 -13.63
N ARG A 44 9.82 1.77 -12.95
CA ARG A 44 10.98 2.57 -12.54
C ARG A 44 11.74 1.99 -11.33
N LEU A 45 11.25 0.95 -10.67
CA LEU A 45 11.93 0.35 -9.51
C LEU A 45 13.27 -0.29 -9.91
N THR A 46 14.29 -0.08 -9.08
CA THR A 46 15.63 -0.69 -9.24
C THR A 46 15.58 -2.20 -9.04
N ALA A 47 16.59 -2.89 -9.59
CA ALA A 47 16.71 -4.34 -9.50
C ALA A 47 16.78 -4.89 -8.06
N GLU A 48 17.21 -4.08 -7.10
CA GLU A 48 17.32 -4.46 -5.68
C GLU A 48 15.95 -4.58 -5.00
N VAL A 49 15.00 -3.71 -5.36
CA VAL A 49 13.66 -3.67 -4.75
C VAL A 49 12.62 -4.41 -5.60
N LYS A 50 12.88 -4.58 -6.90
CA LYS A 50 11.97 -5.25 -7.84
C LYS A 50 11.47 -6.64 -7.39
N PRO A 51 12.28 -7.51 -6.74
CA PRO A 51 11.79 -8.79 -6.21
C PRO A 51 10.67 -8.65 -5.17
N LEU A 52 10.64 -7.53 -4.42
CA LEU A 52 9.61 -7.23 -3.43
C LEU A 52 8.31 -6.73 -4.07
N ALA A 53 8.35 -6.28 -5.33
CA ALA A 53 7.22 -5.64 -6.00
C ALA A 53 6.17 -6.63 -6.53
N ARG A 54 6.51 -7.93 -6.63
CA ARG A 54 5.65 -8.95 -7.24
C ARG A 54 4.21 -8.96 -6.70
N PRO A 55 3.95 -8.95 -5.37
CA PRO A 55 2.57 -8.94 -4.85
C PRO A 55 1.81 -7.67 -5.25
N VAL A 56 2.51 -6.54 -5.38
CA VAL A 56 1.93 -5.25 -5.77
C VAL A 56 1.56 -5.26 -7.25
N GLU A 57 2.40 -5.84 -8.12
CA GLU A 57 2.11 -6.03 -9.55
C GLU A 57 0.89 -6.94 -9.76
N GLU A 58 0.81 -8.06 -9.02
CA GLU A 58 -0.35 -8.96 -9.04
C GLU A 58 -1.61 -8.22 -8.55
N GLY A 59 -1.47 -7.40 -7.50
CA GLY A 59 -2.53 -6.55 -6.97
C GLY A 59 -3.05 -5.50 -7.94
N LEU A 60 -2.16 -4.91 -8.76
CA LEU A 60 -2.53 -3.95 -9.80
C LEU A 60 -3.32 -4.63 -10.90
N LYS A 61 -2.88 -5.82 -11.34
CA LYS A 61 -3.61 -6.65 -12.30
C LYS A 61 -5.00 -7.03 -11.79
N GLU A 62 -5.10 -7.41 -10.51
CA GLU A 62 -6.38 -7.70 -9.85
C GLU A 62 -7.30 -6.46 -9.85
N LEU A 63 -6.79 -5.29 -9.48
CA LEU A 63 -7.56 -4.05 -9.47
C LEU A 63 -8.09 -3.70 -10.86
N VAL A 64 -7.23 -3.76 -11.89
CA VAL A 64 -7.62 -3.47 -13.28
C VAL A 64 -8.70 -4.44 -13.76
N ALA A 65 -8.54 -5.74 -13.48
CA ALA A 65 -9.54 -6.74 -13.83
C ALA A 65 -10.87 -6.52 -13.09
N ALA A 66 -10.82 -6.15 -11.81
CA ALA A 66 -12.01 -5.84 -11.01
C ALA A 66 -12.76 -4.62 -11.55
N LEU A 67 -12.04 -3.54 -11.87
CA LEU A 67 -12.63 -2.32 -12.44
C LEU A 67 -13.28 -2.58 -13.81
N ALA A 68 -12.63 -3.36 -14.67
CA ALA A 68 -13.18 -3.74 -15.97
C ALA A 68 -14.49 -4.54 -15.82
N ARG A 69 -14.56 -5.46 -14.87
CA ARG A 69 -15.79 -6.21 -14.56
C ARG A 69 -16.88 -5.32 -13.99
N LEU A 70 -16.51 -4.39 -13.11
CA LEU A 70 -17.47 -3.53 -12.40
C LEU A 70 -18.11 -2.48 -13.31
N GLY A 71 -17.39 -2.00 -14.32
CA GLY A 71 -17.88 -0.96 -15.25
C GLY A 71 -19.17 -1.33 -16.00
N GLY A 72 -19.47 -2.63 -16.17
CA GLY A 72 -20.70 -3.12 -16.82
C GLY A 72 -21.82 -3.51 -15.85
N GLN A 73 -21.62 -3.38 -14.53
CA GLN A 73 -22.61 -3.81 -13.53
C GLN A 73 -23.61 -2.71 -13.19
N ALA A 74 -24.75 -3.09 -12.60
CA ALA A 74 -25.76 -2.17 -12.08
C ALA A 74 -25.20 -1.28 -10.95
N ASP A 75 -25.78 -0.10 -10.75
CA ASP A 75 -25.32 0.91 -9.80
C ASP A 75 -25.16 0.38 -8.36
N GLU A 76 -26.11 -0.43 -7.90
CA GLU A 76 -26.11 -1.07 -6.57
C GLU A 76 -24.88 -1.98 -6.37
N VAL A 77 -24.47 -2.71 -7.40
CA VAL A 77 -23.29 -3.57 -7.37
C VAL A 77 -22.02 -2.71 -7.31
N GLN A 78 -21.97 -1.62 -8.07
CA GLN A 78 -20.82 -0.72 -8.07
C GLN A 78 -20.63 -0.03 -6.71
N THR A 79 -21.73 0.47 -6.13
CA THR A 79 -21.73 1.15 -4.83
C THR A 79 -21.38 0.20 -3.69
N PHE A 80 -21.88 -1.04 -3.72
CA PHE A 80 -21.52 -2.08 -2.75
C PHE A 80 -20.00 -2.36 -2.72
N HIS A 81 -19.35 -2.40 -3.88
CA HIS A 81 -17.91 -2.67 -3.99
C HIS A 81 -17.00 -1.43 -3.89
N ALA A 82 -17.56 -0.22 -3.88
CA ALA A 82 -16.80 1.04 -3.93
C ALA A 82 -15.71 1.10 -2.85
N LYS A 83 -16.03 0.70 -1.62
CA LYS A 83 -15.09 0.73 -0.50
C LYS A 83 -13.93 -0.24 -0.68
N ALA A 84 -14.21 -1.46 -1.15
CA ALA A 84 -13.17 -2.45 -1.39
C ALA A 84 -12.18 -1.97 -2.47
N ILE A 85 -12.70 -1.34 -3.52
CA ILE A 85 -11.89 -0.75 -4.59
C ILE A 85 -11.06 0.43 -4.07
N ALA A 86 -11.68 1.37 -3.35
CA ALA A 86 -10.97 2.53 -2.80
C ALA A 86 -9.84 2.10 -1.86
N ASN A 87 -10.09 1.11 -0.99
CA ASN A 87 -9.06 0.54 -0.13
C ASN A 87 -7.93 -0.10 -0.94
N ARG A 88 -8.26 -0.89 -1.98
CA ARG A 88 -7.23 -1.52 -2.83
C ARG A 88 -6.38 -0.49 -3.57
N MET A 89 -6.96 0.61 -4.03
CA MET A 89 -6.20 1.72 -4.61
C MET A 89 -5.22 2.32 -3.59
N CYS A 90 -5.66 2.50 -2.34
CA CYS A 90 -4.81 2.98 -1.25
C CYS A 90 -3.66 2.00 -0.97
N ASP A 91 -3.97 0.70 -0.83
CA ASP A 91 -3.00 -0.37 -0.61
C ASP A 91 -1.90 -0.38 -1.68
N LEU A 92 -2.30 -0.26 -2.96
CA LEU A 92 -1.37 -0.15 -4.10
C LEU A 92 -0.49 1.10 -4.00
N TYR A 93 -1.10 2.27 -3.80
CA TYR A 93 -0.38 3.53 -3.74
C TYR A 93 0.66 3.54 -2.61
N LEU A 94 0.26 3.13 -1.41
CA LEU A 94 1.15 3.08 -0.25
C LEU A 94 2.25 2.04 -0.43
N SER A 95 1.95 0.88 -1.03
CA SER A 95 2.95 -0.15 -1.30
C SER A 95 4.01 0.34 -2.28
N ILE A 96 3.62 1.05 -3.33
CA ILE A 96 4.57 1.62 -4.29
C ILE A 96 5.41 2.70 -3.64
N ILE A 97 4.83 3.58 -2.80
CA ILE A 97 5.60 4.57 -2.03
C ILE A 97 6.61 3.89 -1.10
N ALA A 98 6.21 2.79 -0.44
CA ALA A 98 7.11 2.03 0.43
C ALA A 98 8.28 1.43 -0.38
N LEU A 99 8.00 0.82 -1.53
CA LEU A 99 9.02 0.28 -2.44
C LEU A 99 9.95 1.38 -2.96
N GLU A 100 9.42 2.53 -3.36
CA GLU A 100 10.23 3.66 -3.82
C GLU A 100 11.22 4.13 -2.76
N ARG A 101 10.74 4.32 -1.52
CA ARG A 101 11.60 4.64 -0.37
C ARG A 101 12.58 3.53 -0.04
N GLY A 102 12.21 2.29 -0.32
CA GLY A 102 13.05 1.11 -0.16
C GLY A 102 14.35 1.16 -0.98
N GLN A 103 14.41 2.02 -2.01
CA GLN A 103 15.61 2.23 -2.82
C GLN A 103 16.62 3.19 -2.17
N GLU A 104 16.26 3.87 -1.08
CA GLU A 104 17.11 4.90 -0.46
C GLU A 104 18.22 4.33 0.43
N ASN A 105 17.94 3.23 1.14
CA ASN A 105 18.86 2.56 2.06
C ASN A 105 18.28 1.21 2.55
N ASP A 106 19.16 0.35 3.08
CA ASP A 106 18.83 -0.99 3.59
C ASP A 106 17.69 -0.99 4.61
N ARG A 107 17.66 0.01 5.51
CA ARG A 107 16.60 0.12 6.52
C ARG A 107 15.24 0.32 5.87
N ASN A 108 15.15 1.24 4.91
CA ASN A 108 13.91 1.49 4.19
C ASN A 108 13.52 0.29 3.32
N GLN A 109 14.48 -0.43 2.73
CA GLN A 109 14.22 -1.66 1.99
C GLN A 109 13.53 -2.69 2.87
N ARG A 110 13.97 -2.85 4.12
CA ARG A 110 13.36 -3.78 5.06
C ARG A 110 11.97 -3.35 5.53
N ILE A 111 11.78 -2.05 5.73
CA ILE A 111 10.46 -1.48 6.02
C ILE A 111 9.51 -1.73 4.85
N ALA A 112 9.98 -1.55 3.61
CA ALA A 112 9.18 -1.81 2.42
C ALA A 112 8.77 -3.28 2.31
N GLU A 113 9.69 -4.21 2.55
CA GLU A 113 9.37 -5.65 2.59
C GLU A 113 8.32 -5.96 3.66
N LEU A 114 8.49 -5.46 4.89
CA LEU A 114 7.52 -5.67 5.96
C LEU A 114 6.15 -5.10 5.62
N PHE A 115 6.12 -3.90 5.03
CA PHE A 115 4.87 -3.24 4.64
C PHE A 115 4.15 -4.02 3.54
N VAL A 116 4.87 -4.39 2.47
CA VAL A 116 4.29 -5.18 1.36
C VAL A 116 3.79 -6.52 1.88
N ARG A 117 4.55 -7.21 2.74
CA ARG A 117 4.07 -8.45 3.35
C ARG A 117 2.80 -8.22 4.17
N HIS A 118 2.75 -7.19 5.01
CA HIS A 118 1.57 -6.89 5.82
C HIS A 118 0.32 -6.62 5.00
N VAL A 119 0.45 -5.89 3.88
CA VAL A 119 -0.68 -5.53 3.03
C VAL A 119 -1.14 -6.72 2.17
N TRP A 120 -0.21 -7.51 1.64
CA TRP A 120 -0.48 -8.49 0.58
C TRP A 120 -0.47 -9.95 1.04
N GLU A 121 0.26 -10.31 2.10
CA GLU A 121 0.24 -11.66 2.67
C GLU A 121 -0.86 -11.78 3.73
N ARG A 122 -1.88 -12.60 3.47
CA ARG A 122 -3.00 -12.84 4.39
C ARG A 122 -2.82 -14.11 5.22
N GLY A 123 -1.61 -14.35 5.71
CA GLY A 123 -1.32 -15.44 6.63
C GLY A 123 -1.72 -15.08 8.06
N LEU A 124 -2.34 -16.01 8.78
CA LEU A 124 -2.60 -15.85 10.23
C LEU A 124 -1.33 -16.04 11.08
N VAL A 125 -0.30 -16.67 10.50
CA VAL A 125 0.98 -16.97 11.15
C VAL A 125 2.12 -16.34 10.36
N ASP A 126 2.94 -15.51 11.00
CA ASP A 126 4.17 -14.96 10.41
C ASP A 126 5.36 -15.88 10.73
N GLU A 127 5.62 -16.85 9.85
CA GLU A 127 6.73 -17.81 10.03
C GLU A 127 8.11 -17.15 9.98
N ARG A 128 8.24 -16.02 9.27
CA ARG A 128 9.52 -15.33 9.12
C ARG A 128 9.88 -14.49 10.35
N MET A 129 8.88 -13.96 11.07
CA MET A 129 9.05 -13.07 12.23
C MET A 129 10.08 -11.96 11.98
N THR A 130 10.11 -11.41 10.75
CA THR A 130 11.14 -10.48 10.29
C THR A 130 11.25 -9.24 11.17
N SER A 131 10.11 -8.71 11.63
CA SER A 131 10.03 -7.56 12.54
C SER A 131 10.73 -7.80 13.88
N VAL A 132 10.72 -9.04 14.37
CA VAL A 132 11.40 -9.47 15.60
C VAL A 132 12.89 -9.70 15.33
N ARG A 133 13.22 -10.41 14.24
CA ARG A 133 14.60 -10.78 13.90
C ARG A 133 15.48 -9.57 13.59
N GLU A 134 14.91 -8.52 13.01
CA GLU A 134 15.66 -7.34 12.55
C GLU A 134 15.27 -6.05 13.25
N PHE A 135 14.70 -6.17 14.44
CA PHE A 135 14.25 -5.05 15.25
C PHE A 135 15.30 -3.95 15.38
N ASP A 136 16.57 -4.30 15.66
CA ASP A 136 17.64 -3.32 15.85
C ASP A 136 17.97 -2.54 14.57
N LEU A 137 17.92 -3.18 13.41
CA LEU A 137 18.15 -2.51 12.13
C LEU A 137 17.02 -1.52 11.83
N ILE A 138 15.77 -1.94 12.09
CA ILE A 138 14.57 -1.16 11.77
C ILE A 138 14.34 -0.01 12.76
N VAL A 139 14.50 -0.29 14.06
CA VAL A 139 14.12 0.64 15.14
C VAL A 139 15.33 1.39 15.69
N ARG A 140 16.48 0.72 15.88
CA ARG A 140 17.63 1.33 16.54
C ARG A 140 18.61 2.03 15.60
N CYS A 141 18.50 1.87 14.27
CA CYS A 141 19.43 2.44 13.29
C CYS A 141 20.89 2.21 13.70
N LYS A 142 21.50 1.06 13.38
CA LYS A 142 22.95 0.88 13.62
C LYS A 142 23.76 1.84 12.74
N GLY A 143 23.97 3.04 13.27
CA GLY A 143 24.82 4.12 12.76
C GLY A 143 25.30 5.09 13.86
N ALA A 144 24.87 4.93 15.11
CA ALA A 144 25.41 5.66 16.25
C ALA A 144 26.03 4.69 17.26
N SER A 145 27.18 4.10 16.91
CA SER A 145 28.08 3.54 17.92
C SER A 145 28.75 4.70 18.65
N ALA A 146 28.21 5.13 19.79
CA ALA A 146 28.99 5.88 20.76
C ALA A 146 29.95 4.89 21.44
N PRO A 147 31.27 5.08 21.39
CA PRO A 147 32.19 4.22 22.13
C PRO A 147 32.02 4.52 23.63
N LEU A 148 31.59 3.50 24.38
CA LEU A 148 31.73 3.49 25.84
C LEU A 148 33.21 3.26 26.15
N ALA A 149 33.96 4.35 26.32
CA ALA A 149 35.26 4.32 26.96
C ALA A 149 35.07 4.31 28.48
N HIS A 150 35.19 3.14 29.09
CA HIS A 150 35.53 2.99 30.49
C HIS A 150 36.87 2.26 30.58
N SER A 151 37.95 3.01 30.80
CA SER A 151 39.12 2.71 31.63
C SER A 151 40.05 3.92 31.62
#